data_AF-A0A958C2E9-F1
#
_entry.id   AF-A0A958C2E9-F1
#
_cell.length_a   1.000
_cell.length_b   1.000
_cell.length_c   1.000
_cell.angle_alpha   90.00
_cell.angle_beta   90.00
_cell.angle_gamma   90.00
#
_symmetry.space_group_name_H-M   'P 1'
#
loop_
_entity.id
_entity.type
_entity.pdbx_description
1 polymer ?
#
loop_
_entity_poly.entity_id
_entity_poly.type
_entity_poly.pdbx_seq_one_letter_code
_entity_poly.pdbx_strand_id
1 'polypeptide(L)'
;YVIQAARRHDYLDFYRQEISFRRQLGYPPFRRLARLLFSHQSREKVQEEAEALARGLKFTIAERGLTGVDLIGPAPCFFGREQGKYRWQIVVRAVDPASFLRIVDIPQGWRMDVDPINLL
;
A
#
# COMPACT_ATOMS: atom_id res chain seq x y z
N TYR A 1 -7.57 19.66 -5.41
CA TYR A 1 -6.54 19.08 -4.53
C TYR A 1 -7.02 18.89 -3.08
N VAL A 2 -8.26 18.43 -2.82
CA VAL A 2 -8.82 18.35 -1.45
C VAL A 2 -9.52 17.01 -1.12
N ILE A 3 -9.44 15.99 -1.99
CA ILE A 3 -10.26 14.77 -1.83
C ILE A 3 -9.57 13.65 -1.03
N GLN A 4 -8.30 13.80 -0.64
CA GLN A 4 -7.53 12.70 -0.01
C GLN A 4 -7.73 12.54 1.51
N ALA A 5 -8.17 13.58 2.23
CA ALA A 5 -8.26 13.53 3.69
C ALA A 5 -9.55 12.88 4.20
N ALA A 6 -10.69 13.10 3.53
CA ALA A 6 -12.00 12.61 3.99
C ALA A 6 -12.14 11.08 3.89
N ARG A 7 -11.54 10.44 2.88
CA ARG A 7 -11.68 8.98 2.66
C ARG A 7 -11.02 8.09 3.72
N ARG A 8 -10.06 8.60 4.51
CA ARG A 8 -9.35 7.78 5.53
C ARG A 8 -10.23 7.41 6.72
N HIS A 9 -11.20 8.26 7.08
CA HIS A 9 -12.06 8.03 8.24
C HIS A 9 -13.23 7.10 7.91
N ASP A 10 -13.96 7.35 6.82
CA ASP A 10 -15.09 6.50 6.42
C ASP A 10 -14.66 5.06 6.08
N TYR A 11 -13.46 4.89 5.54
CA TYR A 11 -12.92 3.57 5.18
C TYR A 11 -12.64 2.69 6.40
N LEU A 12 -12.16 3.28 7.49
CA LEU A 12 -11.83 2.57 8.72
C LEU A 12 -13.08 1.96 9.37
N ASP A 13 -14.14 2.75 9.41
CA ASP A 13 -15.39 2.36 10.04
C ASP A 13 -16.18 1.40 9.13
N PHE A 14 -16.18 1.62 7.81
CA PHE A 14 -16.72 0.66 6.84
C PHE A 14 -16.00 -0.70 6.90
N TYR A 15 -14.67 -0.68 7.01
CA TYR A 15 -13.84 -1.88 7.07
C TYR A 15 -14.11 -2.73 8.32
N ARG A 16 -14.31 -2.09 9.48
CA ARG A 16 -14.66 -2.80 10.72
C ARG A 16 -15.99 -3.54 10.59
N GLN A 17 -16.97 -2.92 9.93
CA GLN A 17 -18.26 -3.55 9.69
C GLN A 17 -18.14 -4.75 8.74
N GLU A 18 -17.40 -4.62 7.64
CA GLU A 18 -17.32 -5.69 6.64
C GLU A 18 -16.54 -6.94 7.11
N ILE A 19 -15.47 -6.76 7.90
CA ILE A 19 -14.77 -7.90 8.52
C ILE A 19 -15.65 -8.63 9.55
N SER A 20 -16.44 -7.89 10.32
CA SER A 20 -17.31 -8.49 11.33
C SER A 20 -18.36 -9.40 10.68
N PHE A 21 -18.88 -9.00 9.52
CA PHE A 21 -19.87 -9.75 8.76
C PHE A 21 -19.32 -11.04 8.14
N ARG A 22 -18.09 -11.01 7.59
CA ARG A 22 -17.49 -12.20 6.95
C ARG A 22 -16.96 -13.22 7.97
N ARG A 23 -16.54 -12.77 9.16
CA ARG A 23 -16.22 -13.66 10.30
C ARG A 23 -17.44 -14.48 10.74
N GLN A 24 -18.64 -13.90 10.69
CA GLN A 24 -19.88 -14.60 11.04
C GLN A 24 -20.30 -15.64 10.00
N LEU A 25 -19.86 -15.50 8.74
CA LEU A 25 -20.25 -16.37 7.62
C LEU A 25 -19.22 -17.44 7.24
N GLY A 26 -18.07 -17.51 7.92
CA GLY A 26 -17.08 -18.58 7.72
C GLY A 26 -16.37 -18.57 6.35
N TYR A 27 -16.42 -17.46 5.60
CA TYR A 27 -15.74 -17.35 4.30
C TYR A 27 -14.24 -17.00 4.46
N PRO A 28 -13.31 -17.85 3.99
CA PRO A 28 -11.86 -17.57 3.97
C PRO A 28 -11.51 -16.37 3.07
N PRO A 29 -10.32 -15.74 3.22
CA PRO A 29 -10.19 -14.30 3.00
C PRO A 29 -10.10 -13.87 1.53
N PHE A 30 -10.80 -12.78 1.21
CA PHE A 30 -10.60 -11.99 0.01
C PHE A 30 -9.33 -11.15 0.21
N ARG A 31 -8.24 -11.50 -0.49
CA ARG A 31 -7.00 -10.70 -0.44
C ARG A 31 -7.25 -9.35 -1.12
N ARG A 32 -6.97 -8.27 -0.41
CA ARG A 32 -7.09 -6.87 -0.85
C ARG A 32 -5.73 -6.32 -1.25
N LEU A 33 -5.74 -5.21 -1.99
CA LEU A 33 -4.52 -4.53 -2.43
C LEU A 33 -4.46 -3.11 -1.87
N ALA A 34 -3.28 -2.72 -1.39
CA ALA A 34 -2.95 -1.33 -1.15
C ALA A 34 -1.69 -0.97 -1.93
N ARG A 35 -1.66 0.21 -2.54
CA ARG A 35 -0.54 0.70 -3.32
C ARG A 35 0.13 1.84 -2.57
N LEU A 36 1.45 1.73 -2.43
CA LEU A 36 2.35 2.79 -2.02
C LEU A 36 2.98 3.37 -3.27
N LEU A 37 2.87 4.69 -3.47
CA LEU A 37 3.38 5.39 -4.64
C LEU A 37 4.34 6.49 -4.19
N PHE A 38 5.54 6.48 -4.75
CA PHE A 38 6.52 7.55 -4.59
C PHE A 38 6.82 8.18 -5.95
N SER A 39 7.07 9.50 -5.96
CA SER A 39 7.31 10.24 -7.19
C SER A 39 8.38 11.31 -6.99
N HIS A 40 9.42 11.30 -7.82
CA HIS A 40 10.54 12.23 -7.71
C HIS A 40 11.11 12.60 -9.08
N GLN A 41 11.78 13.75 -9.20
CA GLN A 41 12.35 14.22 -10.48
C GLN A 41 13.59 13.44 -10.92
N SER A 42 14.40 12.95 -9.97
CA SER A 42 15.51 12.03 -10.22
C SER A 42 15.03 10.58 -10.19
N ARG A 43 15.44 9.81 -11.19
CA ARG A 43 15.14 8.38 -11.33
C ARG A 43 15.86 7.56 -10.27
N GLU A 44 17.09 7.93 -9.97
CA GLU A 44 17.97 7.25 -9.02
C GLU A 44 17.37 7.38 -7.62
N LYS A 45 16.99 8.60 -7.21
CA LYS A 45 16.35 8.84 -5.92
C LYS A 45 15.04 8.09 -5.75
N VAL A 46 14.19 8.04 -6.79
CA VAL A 46 12.89 7.33 -6.67
C VAL A 46 13.10 5.82 -6.52
N GLN A 47 14.12 5.27 -7.18
CA GLN A 47 14.48 3.85 -7.09
C GLN A 47 15.07 3.52 -5.72
N GLU A 48 16.06 4.28 -5.26
CA GLU A 48 16.71 4.09 -3.96
C GLU A 48 15.70 4.13 -2.81
N GLU A 49 14.80 5.12 -2.81
CA GLU A 49 13.73 5.25 -1.82
C GLU A 49 12.75 4.07 -1.87
N ALA A 50 12.37 3.63 -3.07
CA ALA A 50 11.45 2.51 -3.22
C ALA A 50 12.07 1.18 -2.77
N GLU A 51 13.35 0.96 -3.06
CA GLU A 51 14.09 -0.21 -2.59
C GLU A 51 14.29 -0.17 -1.06
N ALA A 52 14.62 0.99 -0.50
CA ALA A 52 14.76 1.17 0.94
C ALA A 52 13.45 0.86 1.68
N LEU A 53 12.33 1.42 1.22
CA LEU A 53 11.03 1.13 1.82
C LEU A 53 10.67 -0.36 1.69
N ALA A 54 10.87 -0.96 0.52
CA ALA A 54 10.58 -2.38 0.34
C ALA A 54 11.39 -3.28 1.28
N ARG A 55 12.67 -2.96 1.52
CA ARG A 55 13.49 -3.69 2.50
C ARG A 55 12.94 -3.54 3.92
N GLY A 56 12.56 -2.32 4.33
CA GLY A 56 11.95 -2.07 5.63
C GLY A 56 10.65 -2.86 5.83
N LEU A 57 9.75 -2.83 4.84
CA LEU A 57 8.49 -3.58 4.89
C LEU A 57 8.72 -5.09 4.99
N LYS A 58 9.66 -5.65 4.22
CA LYS A 58 10.02 -7.08 4.31
C LYS A 58 10.57 -7.44 5.68
N PHE A 59 11.43 -6.58 6.24
CA PHE A 59 11.97 -6.77 7.59
C PHE A 59 10.84 -6.81 8.63
N THR A 60 9.89 -5.86 8.61
CA THR A 60 8.77 -5.85 9.55
C THR A 60 7.86 -7.08 9.39
N ILE A 61 7.61 -7.56 8.17
CA ILE A 61 6.83 -8.78 7.93
C ILE A 61 7.51 -9.98 8.59
N ALA A 62 8.82 -10.13 8.41
CA ALA A 62 9.60 -11.22 8.97
C ALA A 62 9.70 -11.13 10.50
N GLU A 63 10.04 -9.95 11.03
CA GLU A 63 10.20 -9.68 12.46
C GLU A 63 8.91 -9.97 13.24
N ARG A 64 7.75 -9.61 12.68
CA ARG A 64 6.44 -9.80 13.31
C ARG A 64 5.76 -11.13 12.94
N GLY A 65 6.42 -11.98 12.14
CA GLY A 65 5.88 -13.27 11.70
C GLY A 65 4.53 -13.16 10.98
N LEU A 66 4.31 -12.07 10.22
CA LEU A 66 3.03 -11.83 9.57
C LEU A 66 2.83 -12.79 8.41
N THR A 67 1.86 -13.69 8.53
CA THR A 67 1.47 -14.60 7.46
C THR A 67 0.36 -13.99 6.62
N GLY A 68 0.41 -14.18 5.29
CA GLY A 68 -0.60 -13.66 4.36
C GLY A 68 -0.47 -12.18 4.01
N VAL A 69 0.71 -11.58 4.20
CA VAL A 69 1.09 -10.27 3.65
C VAL A 69 2.18 -10.47 2.60
N ASP A 70 1.87 -10.16 1.35
CA ASP A 70 2.80 -10.23 0.22
C ASP A 70 3.11 -8.83 -0.31
N LEU A 71 4.35 -8.60 -0.73
CA LEU A 71 4.78 -7.36 -1.38
C LEU A 71 5.08 -7.62 -2.85
N ILE A 72 4.51 -6.79 -3.72
CA ILE A 72 4.74 -6.80 -5.17
C ILE A 72 5.49 -5.51 -5.54
N GLY A 73 6.59 -5.66 -6.27
CA GLY A 73 7.57 -4.58 -6.46
C GLY A 73 8.68 -4.63 -5.41
N PRO A 74 9.46 -3.55 -5.23
CA PRO A 74 9.27 -2.21 -5.78
C PRO A 74 9.45 -2.21 -7.30
N ALA A 75 8.59 -1.48 -8.02
CA ALA A 75 8.62 -1.44 -9.48
C ALA A 75 8.31 -0.04 -10.00
N PRO A 76 8.87 0.36 -11.16
CA PRO A 76 8.43 1.56 -11.85
C PRO A 76 6.94 1.43 -12.23
N CYS A 77 6.22 2.53 -12.22
CA CYS A 77 4.85 2.57 -12.78
C CYS A 77 4.90 2.42 -14.31
N PHE A 78 3.85 1.82 -14.90
CA PHE A 78 3.76 1.57 -16.36
C PHE A 78 4.06 2.83 -17.19
N PHE A 79 3.45 3.95 -16.81
CA PHE A 79 3.88 5.27 -17.27
C PHE A 79 4.96 5.80 -16.32
N GLY A 80 6.21 5.42 -16.60
CA GLY A 80 7.36 5.66 -15.73
C GLY A 80 7.69 7.13 -15.48
N ARG A 81 7.13 8.07 -16.25
CA ARG A 81 7.26 9.52 -16.07
C ARG A 81 5.92 10.23 -16.27
N GLU A 82 5.52 11.06 -15.32
CA GLU A 82 4.33 11.93 -15.40
C GLU A 82 4.69 13.33 -14.89
N GLN A 83 4.35 14.37 -15.64
CA GLN A 83 4.68 15.77 -15.31
C GLN A 83 6.15 15.97 -14.92
N GLY A 84 7.07 15.31 -15.65
CA GLY A 84 8.50 15.40 -15.42
C GLY A 84 9.05 14.53 -14.28
N LYS A 85 8.19 13.87 -13.47
CA LYS A 85 8.60 13.05 -12.32
C LYS A 85 8.55 11.56 -12.63
N TYR A 86 9.56 10.83 -12.18
CA TYR A 86 9.57 9.36 -12.18
C TYR A 86 8.71 8.83 -11.06
N ARG A 87 8.02 7.72 -11.30
CA ARG A 87 7.08 7.13 -10.34
C ARG A 87 7.38 5.65 -10.10
N TRP A 88 7.44 5.28 -8.83
CA TRP A 88 7.63 3.91 -8.38
C TRP A 88 6.55 3.52 -7.40
N GLN A 89 6.20 2.24 -7.41
CA GLN A 89 5.15 1.69 -6.58
C GLN A 89 5.57 0.40 -5.88
N ILE A 90 4.98 0.19 -4.72
CA ILE A 90 4.96 -1.08 -3.99
C ILE A 90 3.51 -1.42 -3.74
N VAL A 91 3.09 -2.63 -4.08
CA VAL A 91 1.73 -3.09 -3.82
C VAL A 91 1.77 -4.11 -2.68
N VAL A 92 1.03 -3.83 -1.62
CA VAL A 92 0.80 -4.73 -0.49
C VAL A 92 -0.45 -5.53 -0.77
N ARG A 93 -0.34 -6.85 -0.73
CA ARG A 93 -1.46 -7.79 -0.84
C ARG A 93 -1.66 -8.49 0.50
N ALA A 94 -2.82 -8.31 1.12
CA ALA A 94 -3.13 -8.95 2.39
C ALA A 94 -4.65 -9.07 2.60
N VAL A 95 -5.07 -9.84 3.60
CA VAL A 95 -6.49 -9.79 4.07
C VAL A 95 -6.83 -8.38 4.54
N ASP A 96 -5.88 -7.75 5.23
CA ASP A 96 -5.97 -6.40 5.74
C ASP A 96 -4.68 -5.62 5.49
N PRO A 97 -4.47 -5.06 4.29
CA PRO A 97 -3.30 -4.25 4.03
C PRO A 97 -3.31 -2.97 4.86
N ALA A 98 -4.47 -2.47 5.28
CA ALA A 98 -4.55 -1.24 6.07
C ALA A 98 -4.00 -1.41 7.49
N SER A 99 -4.26 -2.54 8.15
CA SER A 99 -3.66 -2.84 9.46
C SER A 99 -2.14 -3.01 9.38
N PHE A 100 -1.64 -3.66 8.33
CA PHE A 100 -0.19 -3.73 8.10
C PHE A 100 0.41 -2.33 7.87
N LEU A 101 -0.23 -1.50 7.04
CA LEU A 101 0.24 -0.14 6.77
C LEU A 101 0.17 0.81 7.97
N ARG A 102 -0.54 0.47 9.06
CA ARG A 102 -0.57 1.24 10.32
C ARG A 102 0.61 0.98 11.24
N ILE A 103 1.23 -0.19 11.11
CA ILE A 103 2.30 -0.63 12.01
C ILE A 103 3.70 -0.47 11.41
N VAL A 104 3.76 0.03 10.17
CA VAL A 104 5.00 0.31 9.44
C VAL A 104 5.20 1.82 9.36
N ASP A 105 6.45 2.25 9.52
CA ASP A 105 6.82 3.64 9.31
C ASP A 105 7.02 3.90 7.82
N ILE A 106 6.15 4.74 7.25
CA ILE A 106 6.22 5.13 5.86
C ILE A 106 6.88 6.52 5.77
N PRO A 107 8.01 6.65 5.04
CA PRO A 107 8.70 7.92 4.90
C PRO A 107 7.81 9.01 4.29
N GLN A 108 8.16 10.28 4.55
CA GLN A 108 7.46 11.42 3.96
C GLN A 108 7.53 11.37 2.42
N GLY A 109 6.44 11.78 1.76
CA GLY A 109 6.37 11.87 0.29
C GLY A 109 5.77 10.63 -0.38
N TRP A 110 5.60 9.53 0.34
CA TRP A 110 4.83 8.37 -0.12
C TRP A 110 3.32 8.63 -0.04
N ARG A 111 2.61 8.28 -1.12
CA ARG A 111 1.15 8.28 -1.16
C ARG A 111 0.63 6.86 -1.00
N MET A 112 -0.33 6.69 -0.09
CA MET A 112 -1.06 5.43 0.10
C MET A 112 -2.39 5.47 -0.64
N ASP A 113 -2.66 4.44 -1.43
CA ASP A 113 -3.91 4.25 -2.15
C ASP A 113 -4.46 2.86 -1.80
N VAL A 114 -5.50 2.82 -0.98
CA VAL A 114 -6.12 1.57 -0.51
C VAL A 114 -7.35 1.31 -1.39
N ASP A 115 -7.32 0.21 -2.15
CA ASP A 115 -8.19 -0.07 -3.30
C ASP A 115 -8.10 0.98 -4.43
N PRO A 116 -7.03 0.96 -5.23
CA PRO A 116 -6.99 1.72 -6.47
C PRO A 116 -8.05 1.14 -7.42
N ILE A 117 -9.17 1.84 -7.61
CA ILE A 117 -10.17 1.52 -8.65
C ILE A 117 -9.58 1.55 -10.08
N ASN A 118 -8.30 1.87 -10.27
CA ASN A 118 -7.60 1.72 -11.54
C ASN A 118 -6.28 0.94 -11.35
N LEU A 119 -6.37 -0.39 -11.43
CA LEU A 119 -5.27 -1.28 -11.82
C LEU A 119 -5.61 -2.01 -13.15
N LEU A 120 -6.45 -1.38 -13.98
CA LEU A 120 -6.68 -1.73 -15.38
C LEU A 120 -5.97 -0.72 -16.28
#